data_AF-A0A2U9IRD7-F1
#
_entry.id   AF-A0A2U9IRD7-F1
#
_cell.length_a   1.000
_cell.length_b   1.000
_cell.length_c   1.000
_cell.angle_alpha   90.00
_cell.angle_beta   90.00
_cell.angle_gamma   90.00
#
_symmetry.space_group_name_H-M   'P 1'
#
loop_
_entity.id
_entity.type
_entity.pdbx_description
1 polymer ?
#
loop_
_entity_poly.entity_id
_entity_poly.type
_entity_poly.pdbx_seq_one_letter_code
_entity_poly.pdbx_strand_id
1 'polypeptide(L)'
;MSSQLEISGLRKLRIYALIALISILISLSLNFFLQITPLTIQQQPGAPPTAPLRELARLFGLIIPFLIVGAILQLASLIILRSGFKDLLQVRRDVGVGVTGTTLYIVSLPVLVIGALAILLFVIRSLPAFQNPPVPPTLVGPLVGGVILILIGALIALVGAIMVIIGLFKVGSIYGEGLIKVGAILTIIPYLNLVAPFLLIFGLGNAIRKVQGGYSGQSTGPLTPPQFPGQSPGRGPQVYQVGVGSLDDNGVTRLTLYSASPMTLVSAILYTQSGPRVARSLTLSLSPGYNNVEMTFDTSPLPKGTYNVDITFSNGLSLRVLVVH
;
A
#
# COMPACT_ATOMS: atom_id res chain seq x y z
N MET A 1 23.35 4.59 -3.94
CA MET A 1 22.95 4.09 -2.59
C MET A 1 21.43 4.08 -2.39
N SER A 2 20.67 5.09 -2.86
CA SER A 2 19.20 5.15 -2.73
C SER A 2 18.46 3.95 -3.34
N SER A 3 18.87 3.48 -4.53
CA SER A 3 18.22 2.37 -5.23
C SER A 3 18.32 1.03 -4.51
N GLN A 4 19.47 0.73 -3.89
CA GLN A 4 19.68 -0.50 -3.12
C GLN A 4 18.77 -0.54 -1.89
N LEU A 5 18.65 0.59 -1.18
CA LEU A 5 17.79 0.71 -0.01
C LEU A 5 16.30 0.61 -0.38
N GLU A 6 15.92 1.20 -1.52
CA GLU A 6 14.58 1.11 -2.07
C GLU A 6 14.19 -0.33 -2.44
N ILE A 7 15.10 -1.06 -3.11
CA ILE A 7 14.91 -2.48 -3.41
C ILE A 7 14.82 -3.32 -2.13
N SER A 8 15.65 -3.02 -1.12
CA SER A 8 15.57 -3.68 0.19
C SER A 8 14.20 -3.49 0.82
N GLY A 9 13.69 -2.26 0.84
CA GLY A 9 12.37 -1.94 1.37
C GLY A 9 11.26 -2.73 0.68
N LEU A 10 11.22 -2.69 -0.66
CA LEU A 10 10.24 -3.44 -1.44
C LEU A 10 10.36 -4.97 -1.24
N ARG A 11 11.59 -5.50 -1.12
CA ARG A 11 11.81 -6.92 -0.87
C ARG A 11 11.28 -7.35 0.51
N LYS A 12 11.47 -6.52 1.54
CA LYS A 12 10.92 -6.77 2.87
C LYS A 12 9.39 -6.75 2.87
N LEU A 13 8.77 -5.79 2.18
CA LEU A 13 7.31 -5.79 1.99
C LEU A 13 6.82 -7.06 1.29
N ARG A 14 7.59 -7.57 0.31
CA ARG A 14 7.26 -8.81 -0.40
C ARG A 14 7.38 -10.03 0.52
N ILE A 15 8.42 -10.07 1.37
CA ILE A 15 8.60 -11.14 2.37
C ILE A 15 7.45 -11.14 3.37
N TYR A 16 6.99 -9.96 3.82
CA TYR A 16 5.78 -9.86 4.64
C TYR A 16 4.58 -10.53 3.97
N ALA A 17 4.32 -10.22 2.68
CA ALA A 17 3.21 -10.82 1.95
C ALA A 17 3.36 -12.34 1.78
N LEU A 18 4.58 -12.86 1.62
CA LEU A 18 4.86 -14.29 1.61
C LEU A 18 4.56 -14.96 2.95
N ILE A 19 4.97 -14.34 4.06
CA ILE A 19 4.67 -14.85 5.40
C ILE A 19 3.17 -14.85 5.64
N ALA A 20 2.46 -13.78 5.26
CA ALA A 20 1.01 -13.69 5.38
C ALA A 20 0.30 -14.82 4.59
N LEU A 21 0.78 -15.13 3.38
CA LEU A 21 0.27 -16.24 2.59
C LEU A 21 0.47 -17.59 3.31
N ILE A 22 1.68 -17.85 3.83
CA ILE A 22 1.98 -19.08 4.59
C ILE A 22 1.10 -19.17 5.83
N SER A 23 0.91 -18.08 6.57
CA SER A 23 0.04 -18.03 7.75
C SER A 23 -1.41 -18.37 7.40
N ILE A 24 -1.92 -17.91 6.26
CA ILE A 24 -3.27 -18.26 5.79
C ILE A 24 -3.36 -19.76 5.46
N LEU A 25 -2.37 -20.33 4.77
CA LEU A 25 -2.35 -21.75 4.44
C LEU A 25 -2.30 -22.65 5.69
N ILE A 26 -1.51 -22.26 6.69
CA ILE A 26 -1.46 -22.95 8.00
C ILE A 26 -2.83 -22.86 8.68
N SER A 27 -3.45 -21.68 8.71
CA SER A 27 -4.75 -21.45 9.34
C SER A 27 -5.86 -22.26 8.66
N LEU A 28 -5.84 -22.34 7.32
CA LEU A 28 -6.80 -23.13 6.55
C LEU A 28 -6.63 -24.63 6.80
N SER A 29 -5.39 -25.10 6.88
CA SER A 29 -5.06 -26.49 7.23
C SER A 29 -5.56 -26.87 8.63
N LEU A 30 -5.37 -25.98 9.61
CA LEU A 30 -5.87 -26.17 10.96
C LEU A 30 -7.40 -26.22 11.00
N ASN A 31 -8.07 -25.27 10.34
CA ASN A 31 -9.53 -25.26 10.26
C ASN A 31 -10.08 -26.55 9.62
N PHE A 32 -9.47 -27.02 8.54
CA PHE A 32 -9.83 -28.28 7.90
C PHE A 32 -9.66 -29.46 8.87
N PHE A 33 -8.52 -29.54 9.56
CA PHE A 33 -8.26 -30.60 10.54
C PHE A 33 -9.26 -30.60 11.69
N LEU A 34 -9.64 -29.42 12.21
CA LEU A 34 -10.64 -29.29 13.27
C LEU A 34 -12.05 -29.72 12.82
N GLN A 35 -12.40 -29.53 11.54
CA GLN A 35 -13.71 -29.94 11.00
C GLN A 35 -13.84 -31.45 10.81
N ILE A 36 -12.75 -32.14 10.46
CA ILE A 36 -12.75 -33.60 10.26
C ILE A 36 -12.44 -34.39 11.53
N THR A 37 -11.94 -33.72 12.59
CA THR A 37 -11.75 -34.35 13.89
C THR A 37 -13.12 -34.43 14.57
N PRO A 38 -13.71 -35.62 14.76
CA PRO A 38 -15.01 -35.72 15.42
C PRO A 38 -14.90 -35.15 16.83
N LEU A 39 -15.56 -34.01 17.07
CA LEU A 39 -15.82 -33.45 18.38
C LEU A 39 -16.91 -34.29 19.06
N THR A 40 -16.60 -35.54 19.38
CA THR A 40 -17.51 -36.39 20.16
C THR A 40 -17.43 -35.99 21.63
N ILE A 41 -18.20 -34.98 22.02
CA ILE A 41 -18.58 -34.79 23.43
C ILE A 41 -19.73 -35.76 23.72
N GLN A 42 -19.48 -37.07 23.59
CA GLN A 42 -20.41 -38.05 24.13
C GLN A 42 -20.11 -38.17 25.62
N GLN A 43 -20.95 -37.56 26.45
CA GLN A 43 -21.09 -38.03 27.83
C GLN A 43 -21.66 -39.45 27.74
N GLN A 44 -20.78 -40.44 27.72
CA GLN A 44 -21.19 -41.82 27.94
C GLN A 44 -21.93 -41.87 29.29
N PRO A 45 -23.14 -42.44 29.36
CA PRO A 45 -23.81 -42.64 30.64
C PRO A 45 -22.87 -43.44 31.57
N GLY A 46 -22.48 -42.86 32.71
CA GLY A 46 -21.52 -43.47 33.64
C GLY A 46 -20.04 -43.08 33.44
N ALA A 47 -19.71 -42.17 32.52
CA ALA A 47 -18.36 -41.64 32.40
C ALA A 47 -17.95 -40.80 33.63
N PRO A 48 -16.68 -40.86 34.07
CA PRO A 48 -16.21 -40.02 35.17
C PRO A 48 -16.35 -38.53 34.82
N PRO A 49 -16.59 -37.65 35.82
CA PRO A 49 -16.80 -36.21 35.62
C PRO A 49 -15.60 -35.47 34.98
N THR A 50 -14.48 -36.15 34.77
CA THR A 50 -13.27 -35.66 34.09
C THR A 50 -13.26 -35.85 32.57
N ALA A 51 -14.22 -36.57 32.00
CA ALA A 51 -14.35 -36.77 30.54
C ALA A 51 -14.32 -35.45 29.72
N PRO A 52 -15.08 -34.38 30.07
CA PRO A 52 -15.01 -33.11 29.34
C PRO A 52 -13.66 -32.40 29.49
N LEU A 53 -12.97 -32.55 30.63
CA LEU A 53 -11.64 -31.97 30.85
C LEU A 53 -10.58 -32.64 29.97
N ARG A 54 -10.70 -33.96 29.75
CA ARG A 54 -9.77 -34.72 28.90
C ARG A 54 -9.87 -34.32 27.43
N GLU A 55 -11.08 -34.11 26.92
CA GLU A 55 -11.27 -33.61 25.55
C GLU A 55 -10.81 -32.15 25.40
N LEU A 56 -11.08 -31.29 26.40
CA LEU A 56 -10.54 -29.93 26.42
C LEU A 56 -9.01 -29.95 26.37
N ALA A 57 -8.37 -30.79 27.21
CA ALA A 57 -6.91 -30.92 27.26
C ALA A 57 -6.34 -31.43 25.92
N ARG A 58 -7.02 -32.37 25.26
CA ARG A 58 -6.64 -32.85 23.91
C ARG A 58 -6.72 -31.73 22.87
N LEU A 59 -7.81 -30.95 22.88
CA LEU A 59 -7.98 -29.80 21.97
C LEU A 59 -6.91 -28.73 22.24
N PHE A 60 -6.62 -28.41 23.50
CA PHE A 60 -5.56 -27.48 23.85
C PHE A 60 -4.18 -28.00 23.42
N GLY A 61 -3.89 -29.29 23.62
CA GLY A 61 -2.65 -29.91 23.16
C GLY A 61 -2.45 -29.80 21.64
N LEU A 62 -3.55 -29.83 20.88
CA LEU A 62 -3.52 -29.65 19.42
C LEU A 62 -3.46 -28.16 19.01
N ILE A 63 -4.23 -27.29 19.65
CA ILE A 63 -4.39 -25.88 19.23
C ILE A 63 -3.21 -25.01 19.68
N ILE A 64 -2.67 -25.23 20.89
CA ILE A 64 -1.62 -24.38 21.48
C ILE A 64 -0.37 -24.30 20.58
N PRO A 65 0.20 -25.39 20.04
CA PRO A 65 1.35 -25.31 19.15
C PRO A 65 1.10 -24.44 17.92
N PHE A 66 -0.07 -24.57 17.28
CA PHE A 66 -0.43 -23.75 16.13
C PHE A 66 -0.63 -22.28 16.50
N LEU A 67 -1.20 -22.01 17.68
CA LEU A 67 -1.34 -20.65 18.21
C LEU A 67 0.02 -19.99 18.42
N ILE A 68 0.99 -20.72 19.01
CA ILE A 68 2.35 -20.23 19.24
C ILE A 68 3.05 -19.96 17.91
N VAL A 69 3.04 -20.91 16.98
CA VAL A 69 3.65 -20.75 15.65
C VAL A 69 3.00 -19.59 14.89
N GLY A 70 1.67 -19.51 14.91
CA GLY A 70 0.92 -18.41 14.29
C GLY A 70 1.29 -17.05 14.87
N ALA A 71 1.39 -16.95 16.20
CA ALA A 71 1.79 -15.72 16.87
C ALA A 71 3.22 -15.29 16.51
N ILE A 72 4.17 -16.24 16.47
CA ILE A 72 5.56 -15.97 16.07
C ILE A 72 5.62 -15.47 14.62
N LEU A 73 4.94 -16.15 13.70
CA LEU A 73 4.89 -15.75 12.29
C LEU A 73 4.25 -14.38 12.12
N GLN A 74 3.14 -14.12 12.82
CA GLN A 74 2.46 -12.83 12.78
C GLN A 74 3.39 -11.71 13.26
N LEU A 75 4.07 -11.89 14.39
CA LEU A 75 5.00 -10.90 14.93
C LEU A 75 6.20 -10.67 14.00
N ALA A 76 6.80 -11.75 13.49
CA ALA A 76 7.89 -11.68 12.52
C ALA A 76 7.46 -10.91 11.25
N SER A 77 6.25 -11.18 10.75
CA SER A 77 5.69 -10.49 9.58
C SER A 77 5.58 -8.98 9.80
N LEU A 78 5.11 -8.55 10.98
CA LEU A 78 4.94 -7.13 11.32
C LEU A 78 6.28 -6.41 11.49
N ILE A 79 7.28 -7.07 12.07
CA ILE A 79 8.64 -6.53 12.20
C ILE A 79 9.25 -6.31 10.80
N ILE A 80 9.10 -7.29 9.92
CA ILE A 80 9.61 -7.21 8.53
C ILE A 80 8.87 -6.11 7.76
N LEU A 81 7.54 -6.04 7.90
CA LEU A 81 6.70 -5.01 7.28
C LEU A 81 7.13 -3.59 7.71
N ARG A 82 7.30 -3.39 9.02
CA ARG A 82 7.79 -2.12 9.59
C ARG A 82 9.16 -1.76 9.05
N SER A 83 10.08 -2.73 8.99
CA SER A 83 11.41 -2.50 8.43
C SER A 83 11.33 -2.14 6.94
N GLY A 84 10.44 -2.77 6.16
CA GLY A 84 10.24 -2.43 4.75
C GLY A 84 9.77 -1.00 4.55
N PHE A 85 8.79 -0.55 5.33
CA PHE A 85 8.34 0.85 5.29
C PHE A 85 9.42 1.82 5.75
N LYS A 86 10.21 1.47 6.78
CA LYS A 86 11.31 2.31 7.28
C LYS A 86 12.39 2.51 6.21
N ASP A 87 12.78 1.45 5.51
CA ASP A 87 13.75 1.53 4.40
C ASP A 87 13.22 2.45 3.29
N LEU A 88 11.96 2.32 2.90
CA LEU A 88 11.35 3.19 1.89
C LEU A 88 11.26 4.65 2.35
N LEU A 89 10.93 4.89 3.63
CA LEU A 89 10.89 6.23 4.21
C LEU A 89 12.27 6.90 4.21
N GLN A 90 13.34 6.15 4.42
CA GLN A 90 14.72 6.65 4.36
C GLN A 90 15.11 7.14 2.95
N VAL A 91 14.51 6.58 1.89
CA VAL A 91 14.63 7.09 0.51
C VAL A 91 13.62 8.21 0.21
N ARG A 92 13.07 8.85 1.25
CA ARG A 92 12.07 9.93 1.17
C ARG A 92 10.77 9.53 0.44
N ARG A 93 10.39 8.26 0.49
CA ARG A 93 9.06 7.82 0.04
C ARG A 93 8.02 8.20 1.10
N ASP A 94 6.89 8.73 0.66
CA ASP A 94 5.75 9.06 1.54
C ASP A 94 5.02 7.78 1.95
N VAL A 95 5.64 6.99 2.81
CA VAL A 95 5.08 5.75 3.37
C VAL A 95 5.18 5.71 4.89
N GLY A 96 5.45 6.86 5.52
CA GLY A 96 5.61 6.99 6.98
C GLY A 96 4.36 6.53 7.75
N VAL A 97 3.17 6.71 7.16
CA VAL A 97 1.89 6.21 7.69
C VAL A 97 1.94 4.70 7.95
N GLY A 98 2.61 3.92 7.09
CA GLY A 98 2.77 2.47 7.26
C GLY A 98 3.68 2.10 8.45
N VAL A 99 4.71 2.91 8.75
CA VAL A 99 5.57 2.71 9.93
C VAL A 99 4.79 2.96 11.22
N THR A 100 4.00 4.03 11.27
CA THR A 100 3.15 4.34 12.42
C THR A 100 2.09 3.26 12.60
N GLY A 101 1.42 2.86 11.51
CA GLY A 101 0.41 1.80 11.54
C GLY A 101 0.93 0.47 12.05
N THR A 102 2.08 0.03 11.54
CA THR A 102 2.72 -1.22 12.02
C THR A 102 3.11 -1.13 13.49
N THR A 103 3.53 0.04 13.97
CA THR A 103 3.89 0.23 15.38
C THR A 103 2.66 0.15 16.29
N LEU A 104 1.54 0.79 15.91
CA LEU A 104 0.27 0.65 16.63
C LEU A 104 -0.20 -0.81 16.67
N TYR A 105 -0.07 -1.53 15.55
CA TYR A 105 -0.43 -2.94 15.48
C TYR A 105 0.44 -3.78 16.43
N ILE A 106 1.76 -3.58 16.44
CA ILE A 106 2.67 -4.29 17.37
C ILE A 106 2.33 -3.98 18.83
N VAL A 107 2.03 -2.73 19.17
CA VAL A 107 1.66 -2.32 20.54
C VAL A 107 0.29 -2.89 20.95
N SER A 108 -0.63 -3.11 20.02
CA SER A 108 -1.93 -3.71 20.32
C SER A 108 -1.84 -5.18 20.76
N LEU A 109 -0.84 -5.92 20.27
CA LEU A 109 -0.67 -7.34 20.57
C LEU A 109 -0.53 -7.64 22.07
N PRO A 110 0.38 -7.01 22.84
CA PRO A 110 0.47 -7.27 24.27
C PRO A 110 -0.82 -6.88 25.02
N VAL A 111 -1.51 -5.81 24.62
CA VAL A 111 -2.80 -5.42 25.22
C VAL A 111 -3.85 -6.53 25.02
N LEU A 112 -3.96 -7.05 23.80
CA LEU A 112 -4.84 -8.16 23.46
C LEU A 112 -4.47 -9.44 24.22
N VAL A 113 -3.17 -9.76 24.34
CA VAL A 113 -2.70 -10.93 25.08
C VAL A 113 -3.04 -10.82 26.57
N ILE A 114 -2.83 -9.66 27.20
CA ILE A 114 -3.19 -9.44 28.61
C ILE A 114 -4.70 -9.59 28.81
N GLY A 115 -5.51 -9.00 27.92
CA GLY A 115 -6.97 -9.15 27.98
C GLY A 115 -7.43 -10.60 27.81
N ALA A 116 -6.84 -11.33 26.85
CA ALA A 116 -7.13 -12.75 26.63
C ALA A 116 -6.72 -13.62 27.83
N LEU A 117 -5.57 -13.35 28.45
CA LEU A 117 -5.13 -14.04 29.67
C LEU A 117 -6.07 -13.78 30.84
N ALA A 118 -6.57 -12.55 31.00
CA ALA A 118 -7.55 -12.22 32.04
C ALA A 118 -8.86 -13.01 31.86
N ILE A 119 -9.36 -13.13 30.63
CA ILE A 119 -10.54 -13.96 30.31
C ILE A 119 -10.23 -15.44 30.52
N LEU A 120 -9.07 -15.94 30.10
CA LEU A 120 -8.67 -17.33 30.30
C LEU A 120 -8.63 -17.69 31.79
N LEU A 121 -8.08 -16.80 32.62
CA LEU A 121 -8.07 -16.96 34.08
C LEU A 121 -9.49 -17.01 34.66
N PHE A 122 -10.41 -16.18 34.14
CA PHE A 122 -11.83 -16.26 34.51
C PHE A 122 -12.43 -17.62 34.14
N VAL A 123 -12.23 -18.09 32.91
CA VAL A 123 -12.73 -19.39 32.45
C VAL A 123 -12.21 -20.51 33.35
N ILE A 124 -10.88 -20.61 33.55
CA ILE A 124 -10.26 -21.65 34.38
C ILE A 124 -10.79 -21.64 35.81
N ARG A 125 -10.97 -20.45 36.42
CA ARG A 125 -11.46 -20.35 37.80
C ARG A 125 -12.97 -20.52 37.94
N SER A 126 -13.73 -20.31 36.88
CA SER A 126 -15.18 -20.54 36.84
C SER A 126 -15.55 -22.00 36.55
N LEU A 127 -14.61 -22.81 36.03
CA LEU A 127 -14.82 -24.25 35.75
C LEU A 127 -15.49 -25.03 36.92
N PRO A 128 -15.03 -24.91 38.17
CA PRO A 128 -15.65 -25.59 39.31
C PRO A 128 -17.09 -25.12 39.61
N ALA A 129 -17.41 -23.86 39.30
CA ALA A 129 -18.71 -23.26 39.56
C ALA A 129 -19.79 -23.72 38.57
N PHE A 130 -19.42 -24.31 37.43
CA PHE A 130 -20.37 -25.01 36.54
C PHE A 130 -20.88 -26.32 37.15
N GLN A 131 -20.14 -26.90 38.10
CA GLN A 131 -20.56 -28.10 38.83
C GLN A 131 -21.34 -27.74 40.11
N ASN A 132 -21.07 -26.58 40.72
CA ASN A 132 -21.74 -26.08 41.92
C ASN A 132 -21.94 -24.55 41.84
N PRO A 133 -23.09 -24.04 41.37
CA PRO A 133 -23.40 -22.62 41.41
C PRO A 133 -23.57 -22.15 42.86
N PRO A 134 -23.25 -20.88 43.21
CA PRO A 134 -23.01 -19.74 42.31
C PRO A 134 -21.52 -19.41 42.05
N VAL A 135 -21.27 -18.71 40.93
CA VAL A 135 -19.93 -18.18 40.59
C VAL A 135 -19.53 -17.07 41.59
N PRO A 136 -18.35 -17.14 42.22
CA PRO A 136 -17.89 -16.10 43.13
C PRO A 136 -17.84 -14.71 42.46
N PRO A 137 -18.38 -13.64 43.09
CA PRO A 137 -18.36 -12.27 42.52
C PRO A 137 -16.95 -11.74 42.23
N THR A 138 -15.94 -12.25 42.95
CA THR A 138 -14.52 -11.91 42.76
C THR A 138 -13.96 -12.32 41.39
N LEU A 139 -14.64 -13.23 40.68
CA LEU A 139 -14.25 -13.68 39.34
C LEU A 139 -14.80 -12.75 38.23
N VAL A 140 -15.77 -11.89 38.52
CA VAL A 140 -16.36 -10.98 37.52
C VAL A 140 -15.36 -9.89 37.10
N GLY A 141 -14.46 -9.46 38.01
CA GLY A 141 -13.45 -8.44 37.74
C GLY A 141 -12.52 -8.77 36.56
N PRO A 142 -11.84 -9.94 36.55
CA PRO A 142 -11.03 -10.39 35.43
C PRO A 142 -11.78 -10.49 34.09
N LEU A 143 -13.06 -10.88 34.11
CA LEU A 143 -13.89 -10.92 32.90
C LEU A 143 -14.12 -9.50 32.35
N VAL A 144 -14.63 -8.59 33.17
CA VAL A 144 -14.93 -7.20 32.75
C VAL A 144 -13.65 -6.48 32.32
N GLY A 145 -12.59 -6.56 33.13
CA GLY A 145 -11.30 -5.98 32.79
C GLY A 145 -10.68 -6.57 31.52
N GLY A 146 -10.77 -7.89 31.35
CA GLY A 146 -10.30 -8.58 30.15
C GLY A 146 -11.04 -8.16 28.88
N VAL A 147 -12.37 -8.05 28.94
CA VAL A 147 -13.20 -7.57 27.83
C VAL A 147 -12.84 -6.13 27.45
N ILE A 148 -12.70 -5.24 28.44
CA ILE A 148 -12.32 -3.84 28.19
C ILE A 148 -10.94 -3.77 27.52
N LEU A 149 -9.95 -4.52 28.01
CA LEU A 149 -8.62 -4.57 27.42
C LEU A 149 -8.65 -5.08 25.98
N ILE A 150 -9.45 -6.12 25.70
CA ILE A 150 -9.62 -6.64 24.34
C ILE A 150 -10.22 -5.58 23.43
N LEU A 151 -11.26 -4.86 23.87
CA LEU A 151 -11.88 -3.79 23.07
C LEU A 151 -10.89 -2.67 22.76
N ILE A 152 -10.12 -2.21 23.76
CA ILE A 152 -9.09 -1.19 23.58
C ILE A 152 -8.00 -1.68 22.61
N GLY A 153 -7.50 -2.89 22.84
CA GLY A 153 -6.48 -3.51 21.98
C GLY A 153 -6.97 -3.66 20.54
N ALA A 154 -8.21 -4.12 20.34
CA ALA A 154 -8.82 -4.29 19.03
C ALA A 154 -8.98 -2.95 18.30
N LEU A 155 -9.37 -1.89 19.00
CA LEU A 155 -9.47 -0.55 18.42
C LEU A 155 -8.10 -0.03 17.95
N ILE A 156 -7.06 -0.18 18.78
CA ILE A 156 -5.69 0.22 18.42
C ILE A 156 -5.20 -0.61 17.22
N ALA A 157 -5.46 -1.93 17.22
CA ALA A 157 -5.11 -2.83 16.13
C ALA A 157 -5.81 -2.44 14.82
N LEU A 158 -7.09 -2.07 14.87
CA LEU A 158 -7.87 -1.63 13.72
C LEU A 158 -7.29 -0.35 13.12
N VAL A 159 -7.01 0.67 13.94
CA VAL A 159 -6.38 1.91 13.48
C VAL A 159 -5.01 1.60 12.86
N GLY A 160 -4.20 0.76 13.52
CA GLY A 160 -2.91 0.31 12.99
C GLY A 160 -3.04 -0.40 11.64
N ALA A 161 -4.01 -1.29 11.48
CA ALA A 161 -4.28 -2.02 10.25
C ALA A 161 -4.66 -1.08 9.10
N ILE A 162 -5.56 -0.12 9.33
CA ILE A 162 -5.97 0.87 8.34
C ILE A 162 -4.76 1.70 7.87
N MET A 163 -3.91 2.15 8.80
CA MET A 163 -2.70 2.90 8.47
C MET A 163 -1.69 2.05 7.67
N VAL A 164 -1.56 0.76 7.97
CA VAL A 164 -0.76 -0.18 7.16
C VAL A 164 -1.29 -0.29 5.74
N ILE A 165 -2.61 -0.43 5.59
CA ILE A 165 -3.28 -0.50 4.28
C ILE A 165 -3.00 0.77 3.48
N ILE A 166 -3.16 1.95 4.10
CA ILE A 166 -2.83 3.23 3.48
C ILE A 166 -1.35 3.25 3.06
N GLY A 167 -0.45 2.78 3.92
CA GLY A 167 0.98 2.65 3.59
C GLY A 167 1.24 1.80 2.36
N LEU A 168 0.65 0.60 2.28
CA LEU A 168 0.76 -0.28 1.11
C LEU A 168 0.12 0.33 -0.15
N PHE A 169 -1.02 0.99 -0.02
CA PHE A 169 -1.68 1.69 -1.12
C PHE A 169 -0.81 2.82 -1.67
N LYS A 170 -0.15 3.59 -0.80
CA LYS A 170 0.82 4.61 -1.19
C LYS A 170 2.02 3.99 -1.91
N VAL A 171 2.55 2.86 -1.45
CA VAL A 171 3.58 2.10 -2.19
C VAL A 171 3.09 1.78 -3.61
N GLY A 172 1.89 1.20 -3.76
CA GLY A 172 1.33 0.92 -5.08
C GLY A 172 1.16 2.16 -5.96
N SER A 173 0.90 3.32 -5.35
CA SER A 173 0.79 4.59 -6.06
C SER A 173 2.16 5.12 -6.52
N ILE A 174 3.17 5.06 -5.65
CA ILE A 174 4.54 5.51 -5.93
C ILE A 174 5.17 4.73 -7.07
N TYR A 175 4.87 3.43 -7.18
CA TYR A 175 5.44 2.55 -8.21
C TYR A 175 4.53 2.29 -9.43
N GLY A 176 3.34 2.92 -9.46
CA GLY A 176 2.36 2.71 -10.53
C GLY A 176 1.94 1.25 -10.66
N GLU A 177 1.78 0.54 -9.54
CA GLU A 177 1.42 -0.88 -9.49
C GLU A 177 0.00 -1.06 -8.93
N GLY A 178 -0.96 -1.27 -9.84
CA GLY A 178 -2.36 -1.51 -9.49
C GLY A 178 -2.55 -2.75 -8.60
N LEU A 179 -1.75 -3.80 -8.80
CA LEU A 179 -1.81 -5.03 -7.99
C LEU A 179 -1.51 -4.76 -6.51
N ILE A 180 -0.58 -3.85 -6.21
CA ILE A 180 -0.29 -3.47 -4.83
C ILE A 180 -1.47 -2.71 -4.22
N LYS A 181 -2.08 -1.79 -4.98
CA LYS A 181 -3.25 -1.01 -4.52
C LYS A 181 -4.45 -1.91 -4.21
N VAL A 182 -4.79 -2.80 -5.15
CA VAL A 182 -5.89 -3.74 -4.99
C VAL A 182 -5.59 -4.72 -3.86
N GLY A 183 -4.37 -5.28 -3.81
CA GLY A 183 -3.94 -6.17 -2.74
C GLY A 183 -4.06 -5.51 -1.35
N ALA A 184 -3.64 -4.25 -1.22
CA ALA A 184 -3.76 -3.51 0.03
C ALA A 184 -5.23 -3.36 0.48
N ILE A 185 -6.14 -2.98 -0.44
CA ILE A 185 -7.57 -2.81 -0.14
C ILE A 185 -8.20 -4.14 0.25
N LEU A 186 -7.91 -5.23 -0.49
CA LEU A 186 -8.48 -6.54 -0.22
C LEU A 186 -8.03 -7.15 1.11
N THR A 187 -6.98 -6.62 1.73
CA THR A 187 -6.51 -7.09 3.05
C THR A 187 -7.52 -6.80 4.16
N ILE A 188 -8.43 -5.81 3.98
CA ILE A 188 -9.42 -5.45 5.01
C ILE A 188 -10.67 -6.32 4.99
N ILE A 189 -11.02 -6.89 3.83
CA ILE A 189 -12.28 -7.63 3.67
C ILE A 189 -12.05 -9.06 4.15
N PRO A 190 -12.75 -9.52 5.21
CA PRO A 190 -12.70 -10.92 5.62
C PRO A 190 -13.04 -11.83 4.44
N TYR A 191 -12.43 -13.01 4.36
CA TYR A 191 -12.57 -13.98 3.26
C TYR A 191 -11.90 -13.61 1.92
N LEU A 192 -11.85 -12.33 1.52
CA LEU A 192 -11.05 -11.89 0.34
C LEU A 192 -9.55 -11.75 0.63
N ASN A 193 -9.17 -11.79 1.91
CA ASN A 193 -7.78 -11.83 2.36
C ASN A 193 -6.99 -13.04 1.83
N LEU A 194 -7.63 -14.05 1.24
CA LEU A 194 -6.90 -15.13 0.57
C LEU A 194 -6.14 -14.64 -0.67
N VAL A 195 -6.73 -13.70 -1.43
CA VAL A 195 -6.18 -13.21 -2.71
C VAL A 195 -5.21 -12.05 -2.50
N ALA A 196 -5.40 -11.26 -1.44
CA ALA A 196 -4.58 -10.08 -1.14
C ALA A 196 -3.06 -10.35 -1.10
N PRO A 197 -2.54 -11.38 -0.40
CA PRO A 197 -1.13 -11.70 -0.37
C PRO A 197 -0.57 -12.02 -1.76
N PHE A 198 -1.31 -12.74 -2.61
CA PHE A 198 -0.87 -13.04 -3.98
C PHE A 198 -0.66 -11.76 -4.78
N LEU A 199 -1.64 -10.85 -4.76
CA LEU A 199 -1.55 -9.57 -5.47
C LEU A 199 -0.39 -8.72 -4.96
N LEU A 200 -0.16 -8.69 -3.65
CA LEU A 200 0.97 -7.98 -3.06
C LEU A 200 2.31 -8.61 -3.48
N ILE A 201 2.45 -9.94 -3.48
CA ILE A 201 3.68 -10.62 -3.89
C ILE A 201 4.04 -10.28 -5.34
N PHE A 202 3.08 -10.40 -6.26
CA PHE A 202 3.31 -10.12 -7.68
C PHE A 202 3.51 -8.62 -7.96
N GLY A 203 2.68 -7.76 -7.35
CA GLY A 203 2.79 -6.31 -7.48
C GLY A 203 4.12 -5.77 -6.95
N LEU A 204 4.57 -6.23 -5.77
CA LEU A 204 5.87 -5.85 -5.22
C LEU A 204 7.02 -6.42 -6.04
N GLY A 205 6.87 -7.62 -6.61
CA GLY A 205 7.83 -8.19 -7.56
C GLY A 205 8.00 -7.32 -8.82
N ASN A 206 6.91 -6.80 -9.37
CA ASN A 206 6.93 -5.87 -10.49
C ASN A 206 7.59 -4.54 -10.10
N ALA A 207 7.24 -3.98 -8.95
CA ALA A 207 7.86 -2.76 -8.43
C ALA A 207 9.39 -2.92 -8.29
N ILE A 208 9.86 -4.05 -7.75
CA ILE A 208 11.30 -4.34 -7.65
C ILE A 208 11.95 -4.37 -9.04
N ARG A 209 11.34 -5.07 -10.01
CA ARG A 209 11.87 -5.15 -11.38
C ARG A 209 11.94 -3.77 -12.05
N LYS A 210 10.92 -2.93 -11.84
CA LYS A 210 10.92 -1.53 -12.30
C LYS A 210 12.09 -0.75 -11.71
N VAL A 211 12.28 -0.82 -10.38
CA VAL A 211 13.40 -0.12 -9.71
C VAL A 211 14.76 -0.62 -10.19
N GLN A 212 14.90 -1.93 -10.41
CA GLN A 212 16.10 -2.51 -11.00
C GLN A 212 16.32 -2.06 -12.46
N GLY A 213 15.25 -1.82 -13.22
CA GLY A 213 15.26 -1.26 -14.57
C GLY A 213 15.46 0.27 -14.63
N GLY A 214 15.76 0.92 -13.50
CA GLY A 214 16.04 2.36 -13.44
C GLY A 214 14.83 3.25 -13.12
N TYR A 215 13.65 2.68 -12.88
CA TYR A 215 12.48 3.44 -12.43
C TYR A 215 12.64 3.85 -10.96
N SER A 216 12.77 5.14 -10.68
CA SER A 216 12.60 5.65 -9.33
C SER A 216 11.13 6.04 -9.15
N GLY A 217 10.45 5.51 -8.13
CA GLY A 217 9.09 5.92 -7.81
C GLY A 217 8.97 7.45 -7.72
N GLN A 218 7.81 8.00 -8.03
CA GLN A 218 7.57 9.43 -7.83
C GLN A 218 7.58 9.71 -6.33
N SER A 219 8.53 10.51 -5.85
CA SER A 219 8.41 11.12 -4.53
C SER A 219 7.23 12.07 -4.60
N THR A 220 6.20 11.87 -3.78
CA THR A 220 5.15 12.85 -3.53
C THR A 220 5.73 14.02 -2.72
N GLY A 221 6.65 14.75 -3.34
CA GLY A 221 6.81 16.19 -3.10
C GLY A 221 5.75 16.94 -3.94
N PRO A 222 5.58 18.26 -3.73
CA PRO A 222 4.59 19.05 -4.46
C PRO A 222 4.71 18.79 -5.97
N LEU A 223 3.58 18.39 -6.56
CA LEU A 223 3.31 18.04 -7.96
C LEU A 223 4.46 18.39 -8.93
N THR A 224 5.40 17.46 -9.12
CA THR A 224 6.26 17.48 -10.31
C THR A 224 5.54 16.74 -11.44
N PRO A 225 5.39 17.36 -12.62
CA PRO A 225 4.60 16.80 -13.72
C PRO A 225 5.25 15.56 -14.37
N PRO A 226 4.50 14.82 -15.21
CA PRO A 226 4.87 13.50 -15.71
C PRO A 226 6.21 13.50 -16.47
N GLN A 227 7.14 12.64 -16.06
CA GLN A 227 8.37 12.39 -16.81
C GLN A 227 8.09 11.44 -17.98
N PHE A 228 8.42 11.86 -19.20
CA PHE A 228 8.44 11.02 -20.40
C PHE A 228 9.69 10.13 -20.43
N PRO A 229 9.64 8.93 -21.03
CA PRO A 229 10.77 8.00 -21.05
C PRO A 229 11.82 8.46 -22.07
N GLY A 230 13.05 8.68 -21.59
CA GLY A 230 14.24 8.83 -22.42
C GLY A 230 15.14 10.01 -22.03
N GLN A 231 15.76 9.98 -20.84
CA GLN A 231 16.88 10.89 -20.53
C GLN A 231 17.79 10.30 -19.43
N SER A 232 19.10 10.35 -19.69
CA SER A 232 20.19 9.83 -18.88
C SER A 232 20.25 10.48 -17.48
N PRO A 233 20.74 9.75 -16.44
CA PRO A 233 20.74 10.26 -15.07
C PRO A 233 21.84 11.31 -14.87
N GLY A 234 21.46 12.58 -14.69
CA GLY A 234 22.42 13.62 -14.29
C GLY A 234 21.98 15.09 -14.45
N ARG A 235 20.94 15.38 -15.23
CA ARG A 235 20.34 16.72 -15.32
C ARG A 235 18.82 16.55 -15.41
N GLY A 236 18.07 17.15 -14.50
CA GLY A 236 16.62 17.24 -14.65
C GLY A 236 16.26 17.94 -15.97
N PRO A 237 15.06 17.73 -16.52
CA PRO A 237 14.65 18.39 -17.75
C PRO A 237 14.72 19.91 -17.54
N GLN A 238 15.49 20.59 -18.39
CA GLN A 238 15.65 22.05 -18.31
C GLN A 238 14.32 22.77 -18.56
N VAL A 239 13.41 22.17 -19.32
CA VAL A 239 12.05 22.66 -19.59
C VAL A 239 11.07 21.48 -19.64
N TYR A 240 9.88 21.65 -19.08
CA TYR A 240 8.79 20.67 -19.17
C TYR A 240 7.41 21.32 -19.11
N GLN A 241 6.37 20.62 -19.59
CA GLN A 241 4.99 21.08 -19.54
C GLN A 241 4.36 20.85 -18.15
N VAL A 242 3.58 21.83 -17.69
CA VAL A 242 2.78 21.77 -16.47
C VAL A 242 1.31 21.74 -16.87
N GLY A 243 0.62 20.65 -16.53
CA GLY A 243 -0.79 20.46 -16.89
C GLY A 243 -0.98 20.11 -18.37
N VAL A 244 -2.22 20.27 -18.83
CA VAL A 244 -2.62 20.04 -20.23
C VAL A 244 -2.85 21.41 -20.88
N GLY A 245 -2.33 21.61 -22.09
CA GLY A 245 -2.58 22.83 -22.85
C GLY A 245 -3.96 22.81 -23.51
N SER A 246 -4.53 23.98 -23.77
CA SER A 246 -5.73 24.13 -24.58
C SER A 246 -5.36 24.57 -25.99
N LEU A 247 -6.05 24.03 -26.98
CA LEU A 247 -6.08 24.50 -28.36
C LEU A 247 -7.49 25.02 -28.62
N ASP A 248 -7.65 26.17 -29.24
CA ASP A 248 -8.98 26.70 -29.61
C ASP A 248 -9.26 26.59 -31.12
N ASP A 249 -10.51 26.85 -31.51
CA ASP A 249 -10.98 26.79 -32.90
C ASP A 249 -10.21 27.76 -33.83
N ASN A 250 -9.55 28.79 -33.27
CA ASN A 250 -8.73 29.75 -33.99
C ASN A 250 -7.26 29.30 -34.12
N GLY A 251 -6.93 28.07 -33.72
CA GLY A 251 -5.56 27.55 -33.78
C GLY A 251 -4.64 28.14 -32.71
N VAL A 252 -5.17 28.82 -31.69
CA VAL A 252 -4.37 29.37 -30.59
C VAL A 252 -4.21 28.31 -29.51
N THR A 253 -2.96 27.99 -29.23
CA THR A 253 -2.54 27.08 -28.16
C THR A 253 -2.11 27.88 -26.95
N ARG A 254 -2.65 27.53 -25.77
CA ARG A 254 -2.25 28.08 -24.47
C ARG A 254 -1.82 26.96 -23.55
N LEU A 255 -0.60 27.05 -23.02
CA LEU A 255 -0.06 26.04 -22.11
C LEU A 255 0.91 26.66 -21.11
N THR A 256 1.20 25.93 -20.04
CA THR A 256 2.19 26.35 -19.04
C THR A 256 3.46 25.50 -19.16
N LEU A 257 4.60 26.15 -19.30
CA LEU A 257 5.92 25.51 -19.24
C LEU A 257 6.66 25.93 -17.97
N TYR A 258 7.29 24.97 -17.31
CA TYR A 258 8.30 25.27 -16.31
C TYR A 258 9.68 25.28 -16.98
N SER A 259 10.50 26.30 -16.70
CA SER A 259 11.90 26.36 -17.12
C SER A 259 12.83 26.50 -15.92
N ALA A 260 13.95 25.76 -15.91
CA ALA A 260 14.99 25.87 -14.89
C ALA A 260 15.99 27.02 -15.15
N SER A 261 16.07 27.52 -16.38
CA SER A 261 16.97 28.60 -16.81
C SER A 261 16.33 29.50 -17.87
N PRO A 262 16.81 30.73 -18.10
CA PRO A 262 16.31 31.55 -19.19
C PRO A 262 16.51 30.83 -20.54
N MET A 263 15.47 30.81 -21.38
CA MET A 263 15.51 30.11 -22.67
C MET A 263 14.61 30.79 -23.69
N THR A 264 14.89 30.63 -24.97
CA THR A 264 14.04 31.15 -26.03
C THR A 264 13.44 30.03 -26.88
N LEU A 265 12.18 30.19 -27.24
CA LEU A 265 11.49 29.30 -28.18
C LEU A 265 11.88 29.71 -29.60
N VAL A 266 12.26 28.73 -30.42
CA VAL A 266 12.70 28.94 -31.82
C VAL A 266 11.62 28.51 -32.79
N SER A 267 10.99 27.36 -32.53
CA SER A 267 9.92 26.86 -33.38
C SER A 267 8.94 26.01 -32.59
N ALA A 268 7.72 25.89 -33.11
CA ALA A 268 6.73 24.94 -32.64
C ALA A 268 6.01 24.32 -33.83
N ILE A 269 5.80 23.00 -33.77
CA ILE A 269 5.16 22.22 -34.83
C ILE A 269 4.00 21.41 -34.22
N LEU A 270 2.78 21.73 -34.63
CA LEU A 270 1.56 21.00 -34.27
C LEU A 270 1.35 19.83 -35.25
N TYR A 271 1.25 18.60 -34.75
CA TYR A 271 0.99 17.43 -35.59
C TYR A 271 -0.52 17.18 -35.68
N THR A 272 -1.05 17.30 -36.90
CA THR A 272 -2.47 17.05 -37.21
C THR A 272 -2.61 15.88 -38.17
N GLN A 273 -3.81 15.32 -38.30
CA GLN A 273 -4.10 14.29 -39.31
C GLN A 273 -3.91 14.81 -40.75
N SER A 274 -4.08 16.12 -40.97
CA SER A 274 -3.82 16.79 -42.25
C SER A 274 -2.33 17.10 -42.52
N GLY A 275 -1.43 16.77 -41.58
CA GLY A 275 0.00 17.06 -41.65
C GLY A 275 0.50 18.00 -40.54
N PRO A 276 1.83 18.22 -40.45
CA PRO A 276 2.42 19.13 -39.47
C PRO A 276 2.13 20.59 -39.82
N ARG A 277 1.85 21.42 -38.81
CA ARG A 277 1.61 22.87 -38.94
C ARG A 277 2.62 23.63 -38.09
N VAL A 278 3.32 24.59 -38.69
CA VAL A 278 4.32 25.42 -37.98
C VAL A 278 3.61 26.61 -37.34
N ALA A 279 4.00 26.98 -36.13
CA ALA A 279 3.46 28.16 -35.45
C ALA A 279 3.84 29.45 -36.19
N ARG A 280 2.87 30.36 -36.35
CA ARG A 280 3.05 31.70 -36.93
C ARG A 280 3.56 32.72 -35.91
N SER A 281 3.15 32.55 -34.65
CA SER A 281 3.57 33.40 -33.54
C SER A 281 3.82 32.54 -32.30
N LEU A 282 4.83 32.92 -31.52
CA LEU A 282 5.23 32.25 -30.29
C LEU A 282 5.61 33.30 -29.24
N THR A 283 5.31 33.02 -27.97
CA THR A 283 5.99 33.72 -26.87
C THR A 283 7.47 33.31 -26.85
N LEU A 284 8.37 34.25 -27.15
CA LEU A 284 9.76 33.95 -27.52
C LEU A 284 10.69 33.65 -26.34
N SER A 285 10.38 34.07 -25.12
CA SER A 285 11.28 33.95 -23.96
C SER A 285 10.61 33.32 -22.75
N LEU A 286 11.32 32.38 -22.12
CA LEU A 286 10.99 31.76 -20.84
C LEU A 286 11.89 32.33 -19.77
N SER A 287 11.29 32.75 -18.67
CA SER A 287 11.98 33.04 -17.42
C SER A 287 12.11 31.76 -16.58
N PRO A 288 13.09 31.68 -15.66
CA PRO A 288 13.10 30.61 -14.67
C PRO A 288 11.78 30.57 -13.89
N GLY A 289 11.18 29.39 -13.75
CA GLY A 289 9.86 29.18 -13.13
C GLY A 289 8.76 28.86 -14.13
N TYR A 290 7.51 29.19 -13.77
CA TYR A 290 6.32 28.92 -14.57
C TYR A 290 6.08 30.04 -15.59
N ASN A 291 5.87 29.66 -16.84
CA ASN A 291 5.63 30.58 -17.94
C ASN A 291 4.36 30.14 -18.68
N ASN A 292 3.47 31.09 -18.93
CA ASN A 292 2.35 30.87 -19.82
C ASN A 292 2.80 31.16 -21.25
N VAL A 293 2.71 30.14 -22.09
CA VAL A 293 3.14 30.18 -23.47
C VAL A 293 1.90 30.16 -24.34
N GLU A 294 1.81 31.15 -25.22
CA GLU A 294 0.81 31.20 -26.27
C GLU A 294 1.49 31.02 -27.64
N MET A 295 0.90 30.18 -28.47
CA MET A 295 1.37 29.89 -29.83
C MET A 295 0.17 29.88 -30.76
N THR A 296 0.30 30.51 -31.93
CA THR A 296 -0.78 30.52 -32.94
C THR A 296 -0.39 29.68 -34.14
N PHE A 297 -1.25 28.72 -34.50
CA PHE A 297 -1.14 27.87 -35.68
C PHE A 297 -2.21 28.25 -36.71
N ASP A 298 -2.04 27.78 -37.95
CA ASP A 298 -2.99 28.04 -39.03
C ASP A 298 -4.41 27.56 -38.70
N THR A 299 -5.39 28.43 -38.98
CA THR A 299 -6.82 28.38 -38.60
C THR A 299 -7.67 27.39 -39.40
N SER A 300 -7.07 26.44 -40.12
CA SER A 300 -7.86 25.43 -40.83
C SER A 300 -8.55 24.51 -39.82
N PRO A 301 -9.86 24.22 -39.97
CA PRO A 301 -10.66 23.56 -38.95
C PRO A 301 -10.00 22.27 -38.45
N LEU A 302 -9.79 22.20 -37.14
CA LEU A 302 -9.23 21.04 -36.47
C LEU A 302 -10.38 20.24 -35.86
N PRO A 303 -10.43 18.91 -36.06
CA PRO A 303 -11.31 18.05 -35.28
C PRO A 303 -11.13 18.26 -33.77
N LYS A 304 -12.16 17.97 -32.96
CA LYS A 304 -11.98 17.93 -31.51
C LYS A 304 -11.11 16.75 -31.13
N GLY A 305 -10.18 16.94 -30.20
CA GLY A 305 -9.26 15.88 -29.81
C GLY A 305 -7.94 16.36 -29.23
N THR A 306 -7.02 15.41 -29.08
CA THR A 306 -5.72 15.65 -28.46
C THR A 306 -4.64 15.71 -29.52
N TYR A 307 -3.81 16.75 -29.45
CA TYR A 307 -2.74 17.01 -30.39
C TYR A 307 -1.38 17.10 -29.69
N ASN A 308 -0.33 16.73 -30.43
CA ASN A 308 1.05 16.89 -29.99
C ASN A 308 1.65 18.14 -30.63
N VAL A 309 2.37 18.92 -29.85
CA VAL A 309 3.18 20.04 -30.32
C VAL A 309 4.64 19.76 -29.97
N ASP A 310 5.52 19.77 -30.97
CA ASP A 310 6.97 19.76 -30.74
C ASP A 310 7.48 21.19 -30.70
N ILE A 311 8.07 21.59 -29.57
CA ILE A 311 8.67 22.90 -29.34
C ILE A 311 10.18 22.76 -29.37
N THR A 312 10.87 23.54 -30.19
CA THR A 312 12.33 23.60 -30.23
C THR A 312 12.83 24.90 -29.62
N PHE A 313 13.88 24.81 -28.81
CA PHE A 313 14.50 25.91 -28.09
C PHE A 313 15.86 26.32 -28.68
N SER A 314 16.35 27.49 -28.31
CA SER A 314 17.62 28.05 -28.81
C SER A 314 18.87 27.26 -28.47
N ASN A 315 18.81 26.41 -27.46
CA ASN A 315 19.90 25.49 -27.10
C ASN A 315 19.82 24.15 -27.87
N GLY A 316 18.91 24.01 -28.84
CA GLY A 316 18.70 22.79 -29.62
C GLY A 316 17.86 21.72 -28.92
N LEU A 317 17.40 21.95 -27.68
CA LEU A 317 16.45 21.04 -27.03
C LEU A 317 15.10 21.06 -27.76
N SER A 318 14.44 19.91 -27.80
CA SER A 318 13.07 19.79 -28.27
C SER A 318 12.20 19.13 -27.20
N LEU A 319 11.01 19.69 -26.98
CA LEU A 319 10.03 19.22 -26.01
C LEU A 319 8.71 18.93 -26.73
N ARG A 320 8.22 17.69 -26.59
CA ARG A 320 6.88 17.32 -27.03
C ARG A 320 5.88 17.59 -25.92
N VAL A 321 4.85 18.38 -26.24
CA VAL A 321 3.79 18.78 -25.31
C VAL A 321 2.42 18.37 -25.84
N LEU A 322 1.47 18.18 -24.92
CA LEU A 322 0.12 17.71 -25.21
C LEU A 322 -0.89 18.86 -25.07
N VAL A 323 -1.74 19.04 -26.07
CA VAL A 323 -2.79 20.07 -26.08
C VAL A 323 -4.13 19.44 -26.47
N VAL A 324 -5.22 19.97 -25.93
CA VAL A 324 -6.58 19.46 -26.15
C VAL A 324 -7.43 20.55 -26.79
N HIS A 325 -8.08 20.19 -27.91
CA HIS A 325 -9.08 20.97 -28.64
C HIS A 325 -10.49 20.54 -28.25
#